data_AF-A0AAE2EIU6-F1
#
_entry.id   AF-A0AAE2EIU6-F1
#
_cell.length_a   1.000
_cell.length_b   1.000
_cell.length_c   1.000
_cell.angle_alpha   90.00
_cell.angle_beta   90.00
_cell.angle_gamma   90.00
#
_symmetry.space_group_name_H-M   'P 1'
#
loop_
_entity.id
_entity.type
_entity.pdbx_description
1 polymer ?
#
loop_
_entity_poly.entity_id
_entity_poly.type
_entity_poly.pdbx_seq_one_letter_code
_entity_poly.pdbx_strand_id
1 'polypeptide(L)'
;MRIAIFGTTGAGKTTLLKNLKKLLNESYVYVAETSLECPYYEQAYNDNSPNLQDLNYKLDLWMLADRMRSFKDYANNDYVIYDRSVLDSMVFAQTDHSYGRLNDVDYEVFKDYFMTCVLPNLFDKDSHN
;
A
#
# COMPACT_ATOMS: atom_id res chain seq x y z
N MET A 1 8.13 18.12 -0.33
CA MET A 1 7.64 17.44 -1.54
C MET A 1 7.51 15.94 -1.32
N ARG A 2 6.32 15.36 -1.50
CA ARG A 2 6.07 13.93 -1.35
C ARG A 2 5.56 13.36 -2.66
N ILE A 3 6.16 12.26 -3.12
CA ILE A 3 5.84 11.61 -4.39
C ILE A 3 5.53 10.15 -4.12
N ALA A 4 4.42 9.65 -4.66
CA ALA A 4 4.15 8.21 -4.70
C ALA A 4 4.15 7.74 -6.15
N ILE A 5 4.87 6.66 -6.43
CA ILE A 5 4.95 6.08 -7.77
C ILE A 5 3.90 4.97 -7.90
N PHE A 6 2.89 5.21 -8.73
CA PHE A 6 1.84 4.24 -9.03
C PHE A 6 2.24 3.33 -10.21
N GLY A 7 1.79 2.08 -10.19
CA GLY A 7 1.94 1.15 -11.31
C GLY A 7 1.76 -0.32 -10.92
N THR A 8 1.38 -1.16 -11.87
CA THR A 8 1.18 -2.61 -11.63
C THR A 8 2.48 -3.33 -11.25
N THR A 9 2.36 -4.58 -10.78
CA THR A 9 3.51 -5.47 -10.61
C THR A 9 4.21 -5.68 -11.94
N GLY A 10 5.54 -5.55 -11.96
CA GLY A 10 6.33 -5.63 -13.20
C GLY A 10 6.38 -4.35 -14.05
N ALA A 11 5.69 -3.26 -13.66
CA ALA A 11 5.68 -2.00 -14.42
C ALA A 11 7.02 -1.22 -14.41
N GLY A 12 8.07 -1.73 -13.75
CA GLY A 12 9.40 -1.10 -13.71
C GLY A 12 9.58 -0.01 -12.64
N LYS A 13 8.68 0.11 -11.66
CA LYS A 13 8.78 1.08 -10.55
C LYS A 13 10.11 1.02 -9.81
N THR A 14 10.59 -0.18 -9.47
CA THR A 14 11.88 -0.37 -8.81
C THR A 14 13.05 0.15 -9.66
N THR A 15 13.00 -0.05 -10.97
CA THR A 15 14.00 0.49 -11.92
C THR A 15 13.95 2.02 -11.94
N LEU A 16 12.75 2.60 -11.97
CA LEU A 16 12.55 4.05 -11.89
C LEU A 16 13.12 4.62 -10.58
N LEU A 17 12.80 4.03 -9.43
CA LEU A 17 13.33 4.45 -8.12
C LEU A 17 14.86 4.37 -8.07
N LYS A 18 15.45 3.30 -8.61
CA LYS A 18 16.91 3.15 -8.69
C LYS A 18 17.56 4.25 -9.54
N ASN A 19 16.90 4.69 -10.61
CA ASN A 19 17.39 5.77 -11.45
C ASN A 19 17.21 7.14 -10.80
N LEU A 20 16.07 7.38 -10.15
CA LEU A 20 15.82 8.62 -9.38
C LEU A 20 16.87 8.81 -8.28
N LYS A 21 17.22 7.74 -7.55
CA LYS A 21 18.29 7.73 -6.53
C LYS A 21 19.64 8.23 -7.03
N LYS A 22 19.94 8.09 -8.33
CA LYS A 22 21.20 8.55 -8.93
C LYS A 22 21.14 10.01 -9.39
N LEU A 23 19.94 10.52 -9.64
CA LEU A 23 19.72 11.85 -10.22
C LEU A 23 19.40 12.90 -9.16
N LEU A 24 18.74 12.50 -8.07
CA LEU A 24 18.38 13.38 -6.96
C LEU A 24 19.44 13.30 -5.86
N ASN A 25 19.57 14.38 -5.08
CA ASN A 25 20.51 14.47 -3.98
C ASN A 25 20.06 13.63 -2.76
N GLU A 26 20.95 13.55 -1.76
CA GLU A 26 20.77 12.76 -0.54
C GLU A 26 19.63 13.24 0.39
N SER A 27 19.04 14.41 0.15
CA SER A 27 17.89 14.89 0.94
C SER A 27 16.60 14.10 0.67
N TYR A 28 16.54 13.36 -0.44
CA TYR A 28 15.40 12.51 -0.78
C TYR A 28 15.47 11.16 -0.08
N VAL A 29 14.43 10.86 0.70
CA VAL A 29 14.21 9.54 1.29
C VAL A 29 13.38 8.68 0.35
N TYR A 30 13.79 7.43 0.15
CA TYR A 30 13.13 6.48 -0.74
C TYR A 30 12.58 5.31 0.06
N VAL A 31 11.28 5.13 0.01
CA VAL A 31 10.56 4.10 0.74
C VAL A 31 10.12 3.02 -0.26
N ALA A 32 10.66 1.81 -0.10
CA ALA A 32 10.34 0.67 -0.97
C ALA A 32 9.15 -0.13 -0.43
N GLU A 33 8.49 -0.87 -1.30
CA GLU A 33 7.45 -1.83 -0.90
C GLU A 33 8.08 -3.03 -0.16
N THR A 34 7.54 -3.36 1.01
CA THR A 34 7.97 -4.41 1.95
C THR A 34 7.07 -5.65 1.87
N SER A 35 6.61 -6.00 0.66
CA SER A 35 5.63 -7.08 0.45
C SER A 35 6.07 -8.44 0.98
N LEU A 36 7.38 -8.71 1.01
CA LEU A 36 7.96 -9.99 1.45
C LEU A 36 7.96 -10.20 2.96
N GLU A 37 7.73 -9.15 3.76
CA GLU A 37 7.68 -9.27 5.23
C GLU A 37 6.28 -9.67 5.73
N CYS A 38 5.27 -9.65 4.86
CA CYS A 38 3.92 -9.99 5.23
C CYS A 38 3.78 -11.51 5.49
N PRO A 39 3.29 -11.92 6.68
CA PRO A 39 3.14 -13.34 7.01
C PRO A 39 2.09 -14.07 6.18
N TYR A 40 1.23 -13.33 5.46
CA TYR A 40 0.16 -13.89 4.62
C TYR A 40 0.54 -13.97 3.15
N TYR A 41 1.65 -13.34 2.73
CA TYR A 41 1.97 -13.15 1.31
C TYR A 41 2.06 -14.47 0.54
N GLU A 42 2.88 -15.41 1.02
CA GLU A 42 3.08 -16.69 0.32
C GLU A 42 1.78 -17.50 0.19
N GLN A 43 0.96 -17.52 1.24
CA GLN A 43 -0.30 -18.27 1.24
C GLN A 43 -1.37 -17.60 0.37
N ALA A 44 -1.46 -16.27 0.39
CA ALA A 44 -2.39 -15.51 -0.45
C ALA A 44 -2.08 -15.61 -1.96
N TYR A 45 -0.81 -15.83 -2.32
CA TYR A 45 -0.39 -16.03 -3.72
C TYR A 45 -0.42 -17.51 -4.17
N ASN A 46 -0.88 -18.43 -3.32
CA ASN A 46 -1.07 -19.82 -3.66
C ASN A 46 -2.56 -20.13 -3.82
N ASP A 47 -3.00 -20.34 -5.07
CA ASP A 47 -4.40 -20.62 -5.41
C ASP A 47 -4.95 -21.89 -4.75
N ASN A 48 -4.09 -22.79 -4.27
CA ASN A 48 -4.48 -24.01 -3.56
C ASN A 48 -4.65 -23.80 -2.05
N SER A 49 -4.39 -22.59 -1.54
CA SER A 49 -4.52 -22.31 -0.11
C SER A 49 -5.97 -22.45 0.35
N PRO A 50 -6.23 -23.15 1.47
CA PRO A 50 -7.55 -23.14 2.07
C PRO A 50 -7.87 -21.73 2.56
N ASN A 51 -9.11 -21.29 2.37
CA ASN A 51 -9.59 -19.97 2.79
C ASN A 51 -8.83 -18.81 2.12
N LEU A 52 -8.60 -18.92 0.81
CA LEU A 52 -7.91 -17.90 0.01
C LEU A 52 -8.50 -16.49 0.19
N GLN A 53 -9.82 -16.38 0.31
CA GLN A 53 -10.49 -15.09 0.51
C GLN A 53 -10.10 -14.43 1.85
N ASP A 54 -10.08 -15.19 2.94
CA ASP A 54 -9.63 -14.71 4.25
C ASP A 54 -8.15 -14.28 4.23
N LEU A 55 -7.32 -15.02 3.48
CA LEU A 55 -5.89 -14.71 3.33
C LEU A 55 -5.69 -13.42 2.56
N ASN A 56 -6.45 -13.18 1.48
CA ASN A 56 -6.39 -11.93 0.72
C ASN A 56 -6.85 -10.74 1.56
N TYR A 57 -7.95 -10.87 2.33
CA TYR A 57 -8.37 -9.80 3.24
C TYR A 57 -7.29 -9.48 4.29
N LYS A 58 -6.67 -10.50 4.90
CA LYS A 58 -5.58 -10.32 5.86
C LYS A 58 -4.34 -9.69 5.21
N LEU A 59 -4.02 -10.09 3.98
CA LEU A 59 -2.93 -9.50 3.20
C LEU A 59 -3.20 -8.02 2.94
N ASP A 60 -4.38 -7.65 2.45
CA ASP A 60 -4.77 -6.27 2.15
C ASP A 60 -4.73 -5.39 3.41
N LEU A 61 -5.26 -5.88 4.53
CA LEU A 61 -5.22 -5.16 5.81
C LEU A 61 -3.79 -4.97 6.31
N TRP A 62 -2.95 -6.01 6.24
CA TRP A 62 -1.54 -5.91 6.65
C TRP A 62 -0.79 -4.91 5.76
N MET A 63 -1.01 -4.99 4.45
CA MET A 63 -0.40 -4.12 3.43
C MET A 63 -0.79 -2.65 3.60
N LEU A 64 -2.04 -2.38 3.98
CA LEU A 64 -2.51 -1.06 4.36
C LEU A 64 -1.83 -0.57 5.64
N ALA A 65 -1.79 -1.40 6.67
CA ALA A 65 -1.16 -1.04 7.95
C ALA A 65 0.34 -0.73 7.78
N ASP A 66 1.04 -1.49 6.95
CA ASP A 66 2.45 -1.28 6.68
C ASP A 66 2.73 0.05 5.94
N ARG A 67 1.92 0.37 4.93
CA ARG A 67 1.98 1.67 4.24
C ARG A 67 1.71 2.83 5.19
N MET A 68 0.73 2.69 6.08
CA MET A 68 0.42 3.71 7.09
C MET A 68 1.56 3.89 8.11
N ARG A 69 2.22 2.80 8.54
CA ARG A 69 3.43 2.89 9.38
C ARG A 69 4.55 3.65 8.66
N SER A 70 4.82 3.30 7.40
CA SER A 70 5.79 4.02 6.58
C SER A 70 5.47 5.51 6.47
N PHE A 71 4.20 5.87 6.29
CA PHE A 71 3.79 7.29 6.25
C PHE A 71 4.07 8.03 7.57
N LYS A 72 3.87 7.34 8.70
CA LYS A 72 4.17 7.88 10.03
C LYS A 72 5.67 8.01 10.28
N ASP A 73 6.45 6.99 9.95
CA ASP A 73 7.90 6.97 10.17
C ASP A 73 8.61 8.08 9.39
N TYR A 74 8.10 8.39 8.20
CA TYR A 74 8.62 9.46 7.34
C TYR A 74 7.82 10.77 7.44
N ALA A 75 6.94 10.92 8.44
CA ALA A 75 6.09 12.10 8.58
C ALA A 75 6.86 13.43 8.76
N ASN A 76 8.07 13.39 9.34
CA ASN A 76 8.90 14.58 9.53
C ASN A 76 9.90 14.83 8.39
N ASN A 77 9.84 14.04 7.31
CA ASN A 77 10.73 14.21 6.16
C ASN A 77 10.09 15.11 5.10
N ASP A 78 10.85 16.11 4.66
CA ASP A 78 10.38 17.07 3.67
C ASP A 78 10.35 16.47 2.26
N TYR A 79 11.29 15.57 1.92
CA TYR A 79 11.44 14.98 0.59
C TYR A 79 11.36 13.47 0.66
N VAL A 80 10.21 12.90 0.28
CA VAL A 80 9.98 11.45 0.34
C VAL A 80 9.39 10.94 -0.96
N ILE A 81 9.94 9.83 -1.47
CA ILE A 81 9.46 9.12 -2.65
C ILE A 81 9.07 7.70 -2.23
N TYR A 82 7.80 7.36 -2.38
CA TYR A 82 7.23 6.05 -2.03
C TYR A 82 7.06 5.17 -3.28
N ASP A 83 7.45 3.91 -3.18
CA ASP A 83 7.00 2.83 -4.06
C ASP A 83 5.56 2.48 -3.68
N ARG A 84 4.58 3.02 -4.43
CA ARG A 84 3.13 3.01 -4.16
C ARG A 84 2.65 3.95 -3.06
N SER A 85 1.38 4.32 -3.16
CA SER A 85 0.67 5.12 -2.15
C SER A 85 -0.23 4.23 -1.28
N VAL A 86 -0.83 4.83 -0.25
CA VAL A 86 -1.93 4.21 0.52
C VAL A 86 -3.18 4.01 -0.36
N LEU A 87 -3.38 4.85 -1.39
CA LEU A 87 -4.54 4.74 -2.29
C LEU A 87 -4.51 3.47 -3.15
N ASP A 88 -3.33 2.88 -3.35
CA ASP A 88 -3.18 1.61 -4.07
C ASP A 88 -3.93 0.46 -3.36
N SER A 89 -4.12 0.51 -2.03
CA SER A 89 -4.83 -0.52 -1.27
C SER A 89 -6.25 -0.75 -1.79
N MET A 90 -6.96 0.31 -2.19
CA MET A 90 -8.30 0.16 -2.77
C MET A 90 -8.28 -0.44 -4.17
N VAL A 91 -7.21 -0.23 -4.94
CA VAL A 91 -7.05 -0.86 -6.25
C VAL A 91 -6.89 -2.37 -6.09
N PHE A 92 -6.10 -2.83 -5.11
CA PHE A 92 -5.94 -4.25 -4.81
C PHE A 92 -7.24 -4.88 -4.31
N ALA A 93 -7.88 -4.31 -3.30
CA ALA A 93 -9.15 -4.82 -2.76
C ALA A 93 -10.25 -4.90 -3.83
N GLN A 94 -10.39 -3.88 -4.68
CA GLN A 94 -11.33 -3.89 -5.80
C GLN A 94 -11.00 -5.00 -6.81
N THR A 95 -9.71 -5.19 -7.08
CA THR A 95 -9.24 -6.22 -8.02
C THR A 95 -9.57 -7.61 -7.48
N ASP A 96 -9.26 -7.87 -6.22
CA ASP A 96 -9.53 -9.17 -5.59
C ASP A 96 -11.03 -9.45 -5.49
N HIS A 97 -11.84 -8.45 -5.16
CA HIS A 97 -13.30 -8.57 -5.23
C HIS A 97 -13.77 -8.94 -6.65
N SER A 98 -13.28 -8.23 -7.66
CA SER A 98 -13.67 -8.46 -9.07
C SER A 98 -13.30 -9.86 -9.58
N TYR A 99 -12.24 -10.47 -9.03
CA TYR A 99 -11.81 -11.83 -9.37
C TYR A 99 -12.36 -12.92 -8.44
N GLY A 100 -13.27 -12.59 -7.50
CA GLY A 100 -13.82 -13.56 -6.54
C GLY A 100 -12.82 -14.03 -5.48
N ARG A 101 -11.72 -13.29 -5.33
CA ARG A 101 -10.65 -13.50 -4.34
C ARG A 101 -10.89 -12.77 -3.03
N LEU A 102 -11.93 -11.94 -2.98
CA LEU A 102 -12.46 -11.30 -1.77
C LEU A 102 -13.99 -11.33 -1.87
N ASN A 103 -14.69 -11.73 -0.80
CA ASN A 103 -16.15 -11.77 -0.81
C ASN A 103 -16.75 -10.37 -0.64
N ASP A 104 -18.04 -10.24 -0.97
CA ASP A 104 -18.76 -8.96 -0.92
C ASP A 104 -18.74 -8.32 0.46
N VAL A 105 -18.91 -9.11 1.54
CA VAL A 105 -18.96 -8.59 2.91
C VAL A 105 -17.62 -8.00 3.31
N ASP A 106 -16.53 -8.73 3.10
CA ASP A 106 -15.20 -8.31 3.49
C ASP A 106 -14.70 -7.15 2.60
N TYR A 107 -15.05 -7.14 1.31
CA TYR A 107 -14.77 -5.99 0.43
C TYR A 107 -15.47 -4.72 0.94
N GLU A 108 -16.77 -4.78 1.24
CA GLU A 108 -17.51 -3.63 1.75
C GLU A 108 -16.95 -3.16 3.11
N VAL A 109 -16.61 -4.08 4.02
CA VAL A 109 -15.97 -3.73 5.30
C VAL A 109 -14.62 -3.04 5.08
N PHE A 110 -13.78 -3.56 4.19
CA PHE A 110 -12.48 -2.94 3.88
C PHE A 110 -12.66 -1.54 3.28
N LYS A 111 -13.56 -1.41 2.30
CA LYS A 111 -13.87 -0.15 1.62
C LYS A 111 -14.41 0.88 2.60
N ASP A 112 -15.37 0.51 3.44
CA ASP A 112 -15.95 1.41 4.43
C ASP A 112 -14.86 1.89 5.39
N TYR A 113 -14.07 0.98 5.96
CA TYR A 113 -12.95 1.36 6.82
C TYR A 113 -11.97 2.30 6.10
N PHE A 114 -11.61 2.01 4.85
CA PHE A 114 -10.72 2.85 4.08
C PHE A 114 -11.30 4.25 3.87
N MET A 115 -12.58 4.35 3.49
CA MET A 115 -13.24 5.61 3.19
C MET A 115 -13.55 6.45 4.45
N THR A 116 -13.87 5.81 5.58
CA THR A 116 -14.24 6.50 6.82
C THR A 116 -13.05 6.80 7.72
N CYS A 117 -12.03 5.94 7.72
CA CYS A 117 -10.91 6.04 8.66
C CYS A 117 -9.58 6.37 7.97
N VAL A 118 -9.28 5.80 6.80
CA VAL A 118 -7.96 6.01 6.19
C VAL A 118 -7.92 7.29 5.38
N LEU A 119 -8.82 7.42 4.40
CA LEU A 119 -8.82 8.49 3.43
C LEU A 119 -8.93 9.89 4.07
N PRO A 120 -9.80 10.14 5.07
CA PRO A 120 -9.90 11.45 5.70
C PRO A 120 -8.60 11.85 6.40
N ASN A 121 -7.94 10.90 7.08
CA ASN A 121 -6.67 11.14 7.79
C ASN A 121 -5.50 11.47 6.85
N LEU A 122 -5.58 11.15 5.56
CA LEU A 122 -4.55 11.55 4.59
C LEU A 122 -4.62 13.04 4.22
N PHE A 123 -5.80 13.65 4.39
CA PHE A 123 -6.05 15.06 4.02
C PHE A 123 -6.26 15.96 5.21
N ASP A 124 -6.29 15.41 6.42
CA ASP A 124 -6.52 16.17 7.64
C ASP A 124 -5.29 17.03 7.94
N LYS A 125 -5.40 18.34 7.65
CA LYS A 125 -4.32 19.32 7.76
C LYS A 125 -4.10 19.79 9.20
N ASP A 126 -4.96 19.39 10.13
CA ASP A 126 -5.06 19.99 11.46
C ASP A 126 -4.18 19.31 12.53
N SER A 127 -3.33 18.34 12.17
CA SER A 127 -2.39 17.68 13.11
C SER A 127 -1.00 18.34 13.19
N HIS A 128 -0.86 19.56 12.63
CA HIS A 128 0.33 20.40 12.77
C HIS A 128 -0.03 21.76 13.38
N ASN A 129 -0.39 21.78 14.66
CA ASN A 129 -0.31 22.94 15.55
C ASN A 129 0.14 22.48 16.94
#